data_AF-A0A957J533-F1
#
_entry.id   AF-A0A957J533-F1
#
_cell.length_a   1.000
_cell.length_b   1.000
_cell.length_c   1.000
_cell.angle_alpha   90.00
_cell.angle_beta   90.00
_cell.angle_gamma   90.00
#
_symmetry.space_group_name_H-M   'P 1'
#
loop_
_entity.id
_entity.type
_entity.pdbx_description
1 polymer ?
#
loop_
_entity_poly.entity_id
_entity_poly.type
_entity_poly.pdbx_seq_one_letter_code
_entity_poly.pdbx_strand_id
1 'polypeptide(L)'
;DELCDRVAFIVDGRIALIDTPRQLKLQYGRASVQVEYHVNGRMSQQEFPLPGLGDNGSFLHLLKTQPVETIHTQEATLENIFIQVTGRALIA
;
A
#
# COMPACT_ATOMS: atom_id res chain seq x y z
N ASP A 1 -3.09 7.82 14.15
CA ASP A 1 -1.83 7.07 14.00
C ASP A 1 -0.65 7.50 14.90
N GLU A 2 -0.76 8.50 15.77
CA GLU A 2 0.41 9.05 16.50
C GLU A 2 0.36 8.91 18.04
N LEU A 3 -0.14 7.78 18.57
CA LEU A 3 -0.17 7.56 20.03
C LEU A 3 0.67 6.36 20.51
N CYS A 4 1.24 5.57 19.60
CA CYS A 4 1.92 4.32 19.96
C CYS A 4 3.39 4.34 19.52
N ASP A 5 4.31 4.18 20.47
CA ASP A 5 5.75 4.02 20.19
C ASP A 5 6.04 2.66 19.52
N ARG A 6 5.25 1.63 19.86
CA ARG A 6 5.34 0.27 19.31
C ARG A 6 3.96 -0.37 19.20
N VAL A 7 3.81 -1.26 18.22
CA VAL A 7 2.60 -2.04 17.97
C VAL A 7 2.96 -3.52 18.01
N ALA A 8 2.18 -4.31 18.75
CA ALA A 8 2.31 -5.75 18.80
C ALA A 8 1.06 -6.42 18.19
N PHE A 9 1.25 -7.34 17.25
CA PHE A 9 0.19 -8.20 16.75
C PHE A 9 0.22 -9.53 17.50
N ILE A 10 -0.93 -9.89 18.10
CA ILE A 10 -1.10 -11.13 18.87
C ILE A 10 -1.96 -12.09 18.07
N VAL A 11 -1.48 -13.32 17.87
CA VAL A 11 -2.19 -14.40 17.19
C VAL A 11 -2.15 -15.64 18.07
N ASP A 12 -3.32 -16.24 18.31
CA ASP A 12 -3.46 -17.47 19.10
C ASP A 12 -2.71 -17.42 20.46
N GLY A 13 -2.79 -16.27 21.14
CA GLY A 13 -2.19 -16.04 22.46
C GLY A 13 -0.68 -15.79 22.46
N ARG A 14 -0.05 -15.59 21.29
CA ARG A 14 1.39 -15.31 21.15
C ARG A 14 1.63 -14.01 20.38
N ILE A 15 2.68 -13.28 20.73
CA ILE A 15 3.12 -12.11 19.96
C ILE A 15 3.73 -12.63 18.66
N ALA A 16 3.07 -12.36 17.54
CA ALA A 16 3.53 -12.74 16.21
C ALA A 16 4.51 -11.70 15.63
N LEU A 17 4.30 -10.43 15.94
CA LEU A 17 5.13 -9.32 15.43
C LEU A 17 5.08 -8.14 16.40
N ILE A 18 6.20 -7.47 16.61
CA ILE A 18 6.26 -6.26 17.45
C ILE A 18 7.36 -5.29 17.00
N ASP A 19 6.97 -4.12 16.51
CA ASP A 19 7.90 -3.05 16.13
C ASP A 19 7.21 -1.67 16.18
N THR A 20 7.93 -0.60 15.86
CA THR A 20 7.37 0.73 15.64
C THR A 20 6.41 0.72 14.45
N PRO A 21 5.32 1.52 14.46
CA PRO A 21 4.40 1.60 13.32
C PRO A 21 5.12 1.86 12.00
N ARG A 22 6.13 2.74 12.02
CA ARG A 22 6.94 3.09 10.84
C ARG A 22 7.71 1.89 10.29
N GLN A 23 8.40 1.12 11.14
CA GLN A 23 9.14 -0.05 10.68
C GLN A 23 8.23 -1.14 10.13
N LEU A 24 7.08 -1.37 10.78
CA LEU A 24 6.07 -2.30 10.26
C LEU A 24 5.60 -1.88 8.86
N LYS A 25 5.26 -0.60 8.68
CA LYS A 25 4.85 -0.05 7.37
C LYS A 25 5.95 -0.15 6.33
N LEU A 26 7.22 -0.03 6.69
CA LEU A 26 8.34 -0.21 5.75
C LEU A 26 8.58 -1.67 5.39
N GLN A 27 8.52 -2.58 6.37
CA GLN A 27 8.83 -3.99 6.18
C GLN A 27 7.72 -4.74 5.42
N TYR A 28 6.47 -4.35 5.64
CA TYR A 28 5.29 -5.03 5.09
C TYR A 28 4.49 -4.14 4.14
N GLY A 29 4.87 -2.87 3.99
CA GLY A 29 4.27 -1.99 3.00
C GLY A 29 4.64 -2.37 1.59
N ARG A 30 3.62 -2.42 0.74
CA ARG A 30 3.83 -2.28 -0.70
C ARG A 30 4.05 -0.80 -0.95
N ALA A 31 5.29 -0.40 -1.20
CA ALA A 31 5.57 0.94 -1.70
C ALA A 31 5.13 0.99 -3.16
N SER A 32 3.87 1.38 -3.39
CA SER A 32 3.28 1.46 -4.72
C SER A 32 2.52 2.77 -4.94
N VAL A 33 2.24 3.05 -6.20
CA VAL A 33 1.45 4.19 -6.66
C VAL A 33 0.29 3.65 -7.45
N GLN A 34 -0.91 4.07 -7.06
CA GLN A 34 -2.12 3.81 -7.83
C GLN A 34 -2.45 5.03 -8.67
N VAL A 35 -2.72 4.77 -9.95
CA VAL A 35 -3.12 5.78 -10.93
C VAL A 35 -4.51 5.44 -11.42
N GLU A 36 -5.42 6.40 -11.30
CA GLU A 36 -6.76 6.35 -11.87
C GLU A 36 -6.80 7.21 -13.13
N TYR A 37 -7.33 6.66 -14.22
CA TYR A 37 -7.34 7.29 -15.54
C TYR A 37 -8.56 6.83 -16.34
N HIS A 38 -8.97 7.62 -17.35
CA HIS A 38 -10.08 7.23 -18.21
C HIS A 38 -9.65 6.57 -19.51
N VAL A 39 -10.26 5.44 -19.85
CA VAL A 39 -10.16 4.79 -21.16
C VAL A 39 -11.55 4.74 -21.78
N ASN A 40 -11.75 5.40 -22.92
CA ASN A 40 -13.06 5.45 -23.60
C ASN A 40 -14.21 5.90 -22.69
N GLY A 41 -13.95 6.88 -21.81
CA GLY A 41 -14.92 7.41 -20.85
C GLY A 41 -15.20 6.51 -19.64
N ARG A 42 -14.47 5.40 -19.47
CA ARG A 42 -14.55 4.52 -18.28
C ARG A 42 -13.34 4.71 -17.39
N MET A 43 -13.57 4.85 -16.09
CA MET A 43 -12.49 4.86 -15.10
C MET A 43 -11.78 3.50 -15.12
N SER A 44 -10.45 3.52 -15.21
CA SER A 44 -9.55 2.38 -15.02
C SER A 44 -8.46 2.74 -14.01
N GLN A 45 -8.02 1.75 -13.24
CA GLN A 45 -6.95 1.91 -12.26
C GLN A 45 -5.78 1.00 -12.59
N GLN A 46 -4.56 1.47 -12.34
CA GLN A 46 -3.36 0.67 -12.46
C GLN A 46 -2.38 0.98 -11.32
N GLU A 47 -1.77 -0.07 -10.79
CA GLU A 47 -0.80 0.02 -9.70
C GLU A 47 0.62 -0.16 -10.24
N PHE A 48 1.56 0.65 -9.74
CA PHE A 48 2.97 0.62 -10.11
C PHE A 48 3.83 0.60 -8.84
N PRO A 49 4.96 -0.12 -8.84
CA PRO A 49 5.92 -0.03 -7.73
C PRO A 49 6.51 1.38 -7.65
N LEU A 50 6.56 1.95 -6.45
CA LEU A 50 7.19 3.23 -6.18
C LEU A 50 8.73 3.16 -6.40
N PRO A 51 9.44 2.06 -6.04
CA PRO A 51 10.85 1.90 -6.41
C PRO A 51 11.03 1.86 -7.93
N GLY A 52 11.88 2.74 -8.46
CA GLY A 52 12.15 2.82 -9.90
C GLY A 52 10.98 3.35 -10.74
N LEU A 53 9.96 3.96 -10.10
CA LEU A 53 8.77 4.46 -10.80
C LEU A 53 9.11 5.46 -11.92
N GLY A 54 10.11 6.31 -11.71
CA GLY A 54 10.56 7.30 -12.69
C GLY A 54 11.10 6.70 -13.99
N ASP A 55 11.59 5.46 -13.96
CA ASP A 55 12.11 4.73 -15.12
C ASP A 55 11.11 3.69 -15.65
N ASN A 56 9.95 3.56 -14.99
CA ASN A 56 8.94 2.58 -15.37
C ASN A 56 8.25 2.99 -16.68
N GLY A 57 8.63 2.35 -17.79
CA GLY A 57 8.12 2.67 -19.12
C GLY A 57 6.59 2.61 -19.23
N SER A 58 5.94 1.67 -18.56
CA SER A 58 4.47 1.55 -18.57
C SER A 58 3.80 2.69 -17.80
N PHE A 59 4.34 3.08 -16.65
CA PHE A 59 3.86 4.24 -15.90
C PHE A 59 4.00 5.52 -16.72
N LEU A 60 5.19 5.77 -17.26
CA LEU A 60 5.45 6.95 -18.10
C LEU A 60 4.58 6.96 -19.36
N HIS A 61 4.34 5.79 -19.97
CA HIS A 61 3.47 5.68 -21.13
C HIS A 61 2.01 5.99 -20.78
N LEU A 62 1.52 5.48 -19.65
CA LEU A 62 0.17 5.78 -19.16
C LEU A 62 -0.01 7.28 -18.94
N LEU A 63 0.93 7.94 -18.25
CA LEU A 63 0.88 9.39 -18.02
C LEU A 63 0.87 10.22 -19.32
N LYS A 64 1.49 9.69 -20.39
CA LYS A 64 1.56 10.38 -21.69
C LYS A 64 0.35 10.12 -22.60
N THR A 65 -0.36 9.00 -22.39
CA THR A 65 -1.38 8.52 -23.34
C THR A 65 -2.79 8.54 -22.79
N GLN A 66 -2.95 8.48 -21.47
CA GLN A 66 -4.25 8.41 -20.84
C GLN A 66 -4.55 9.69 -20.06
N PRO A 67 -5.81 10.16 -20.05
CA PRO A 67 -6.26 11.23 -19.17
C PRO A 67 -6.29 10.72 -17.73
N VAL A 68 -5.25 11.06 -16.97
CA VAL A 68 -5.14 10.73 -15.54
C VAL A 68 -6.06 11.64 -14.73
N GLU A 69 -6.84 11.03 -13.84
CA GLU A 69 -7.73 11.72 -12.92
C GLU A 69 -7.06 11.90 -11.55
N THR A 70 -6.51 10.81 -10.99
CA THR A 70 -5.82 10.84 -9.69
C THR A 70 -4.57 9.97 -9.67
N ILE A 71 -3.60 10.38 -8.84
CA ILE A 71 -2.42 9.58 -8.51
C ILE A 71 -2.23 9.66 -6.99
N HIS A 72 -2.13 8.52 -6.32
CA HIS A 72 -1.84 8.48 -4.89
C HIS A 72 -0.90 7.33 -4.55
N THR A 73 -0.07 7.54 -3.54
CA THR A 73 0.78 6.49 -2.98
C THR A 73 -0.06 5.57 -2.13
N GLN A 74 0.10 4.27 -2.30
CA GLN A 74 -0.42 3.30 -1.37
C GLN A 74 0.68 2.98 -0.37
N GLU A 75 0.45 3.36 0.88
CA GLU A 75 1.26 2.92 2.00
C GLU A 75 0.52 1.81 2.74
N ALA A 76 1.24 0.85 3.33
CA ALA A 76 0.56 -0.10 4.21
C ALA A 76 -0.05 0.61 5.41
N THR A 77 -1.31 0.29 5.68
CA THR A 77 -1.93 0.52 6.98
C THR A 77 -1.52 -0.60 7.94
N LEU A 78 -1.59 -0.35 9.26
CA LEU A 78 -1.36 -1.42 10.25
C LEU A 78 -2.34 -2.58 10.07
N GLU A 79 -3.55 -2.31 9.60
CA GLU A 79 -4.56 -3.31 9.27
C GLU A 79 -4.12 -4.24 8.14
N ASN A 80 -3.61 -3.69 7.04
CA ASN A 80 -3.09 -4.49 5.93
C ASN A 80 -1.94 -5.41 6.38
N ILE A 81 -1.07 -4.89 7.26
CA ILE A 81 0.05 -5.65 7.81
C ILE A 81 -0.47 -6.77 8.71
N PHE A 82 -1.46 -6.50 9.55
CA PHE A 82 -2.09 -7.54 10.36
C PHE A 82 -2.68 -8.65 9.48
N ILE A 83 -3.42 -8.32 8.43
CA ILE A 83 -4.00 -9.31 7.51
C ILE A 83 -2.88 -10.15 6.87
N GLN A 84 -1.81 -9.50 6.41
CA GLN A 84 -0.68 -10.19 5.78
C GLN A 84 0.05 -11.14 6.75
N VAL A 85 0.21 -10.74 8.02
CA VAL A 85 0.94 -11.52 9.03
C VAL A 85 0.09 -12.65 9.61
N THR A 86 -1.20 -12.41 9.81
CA THR A 86 -2.09 -13.33 10.52
C THR A 86 -2.96 -14.18 9.60
N GLY A 87 -3.10 -13.77 8.32
CA GLY A 87 -4.05 -14.36 7.38
C GLY A 87 -5.52 -14.14 7.74
N ARG A 88 -5.81 -13.28 8.72
CA ARG A 88 -7.16 -12.99 9.23
C ARG A 88 -7.42 -11.48 9.19
N ALA A 89 -8.66 -11.09 8.93
CA ALA A 89 -9.09 -9.70 9.07
C ALA A 89 -9.09 -9.28 10.54
N LEU A 90 -8.78 -8.01 10.80
CA LEU A 90 -9.10 -7.40 12.09
C LEU A 90 -10.63 -7.36 12.19
N ILE A 91 -11.17 -8.13 13.13
CA ILE A 91 -12.57 -7.99 13.51
C ILE A 91 -12.57 -6.97 14.64
N ALA A 92 -13.02 -5.76 14.34
CA ALA A 92 -13.25 -4.72 15.33
C ALA A 92 -14.50 -5.00 16.15
#